data_AF-A0A9E4T8G6-F1
#
_entry.id   AF-A0A9E4T8G6-F1
#
_cell.length_a   1.000
_cell.length_b   1.000
_cell.length_c   1.000
_cell.angle_alpha   90.00
_cell.angle_beta   90.00
_cell.angle_gamma   90.00
#
_symmetry.space_group_name_H-M   'P 1'
#
loop_
_entity.id
_entity.type
_entity.pdbx_description
1 polymer ?
#
loop_
_entity_poly.entity_id
_entity_poly.type
_entity_poly.pdbx_seq_one_letter_code
_entity_poly.pdbx_strand_id
1 'polypeptide(L)'
;MDGSATTFGSSQTRSPNPLSGAIHTPLSSPNRTNQAVAQEVANLFRQGRQGEAVAVLNNQKQAQPPAVQQALDRMVSAELQYSISPNSAYNGLNLFASPAEIGTAIRQINEAGSEPPEMPDTSTLSDQQKFDVYASIVQTRGDQAAQNDLANGNSVIVGLRAETNTLENRGRGAYDDRIAVISRDANGTVHVEEFNQVSTEPSAQYDANLASHPDNRFRRPVGVDVTGDGIRDQGRLATPQTIQMYEDTHRNPVSAGGTDFALRPTQLAVNQGQGGIERFTAGTGYVDNSNPATNDDLNRTFKIHSGSRTNTDSAGCTTVHPNDYVRFENSIRTNPGQTTWNYLLTEVSP
;
A
#
# COMPACT_ATOMS: atom_id res chain seq x y z
N MET A 1 -10.81 44.90 -86.54
CA MET A 1 -11.87 44.88 -85.50
C MET A 1 -12.74 43.68 -85.80
N ASP A 2 -13.07 42.93 -84.74
CA ASP A 2 -13.84 41.68 -84.70
C ASP A 2 -13.15 40.45 -85.35
N GLY A 3 -13.04 39.28 -84.73
CA GLY A 3 -13.50 38.82 -83.43
C GLY A 3 -12.97 37.40 -83.10
N SER A 4 -12.83 37.16 -81.80
CA SER A 4 -13.02 35.92 -81.01
C SER A 4 -12.47 34.55 -81.42
N ALA A 5 -11.72 34.03 -80.44
CA ALA A 5 -11.81 32.70 -79.80
C ALA A 5 -11.06 31.51 -80.40
N THR A 6 -10.03 31.05 -79.66
CA THR A 6 -9.81 29.62 -79.39
C THR A 6 -9.16 29.44 -78.02
N THR A 7 -9.64 28.40 -77.34
CA THR A 7 -9.59 28.18 -75.89
C THR A 7 -8.47 27.21 -75.50
N PHE A 8 -7.91 27.49 -74.32
CA PHE A 8 -7.09 26.68 -73.40
C PHE A 8 -6.84 25.19 -73.69
N GLY A 9 -5.55 24.84 -73.75
CA GLY A 9 -4.99 23.52 -73.45
C GLY A 9 -4.39 23.49 -72.04
N SER A 10 -4.68 22.38 -71.36
CA SER A 10 -4.46 22.04 -69.95
C SER A 10 -3.02 22.13 -69.43
N SER A 11 -2.82 22.87 -68.34
CA SER A 11 -1.65 22.76 -67.45
C SER A 11 -1.84 21.60 -66.46
N GLN A 12 -0.89 20.68 -66.44
CA GLN A 12 -0.77 19.62 -65.44
C GLN A 12 -0.57 20.24 -64.05
N THR A 13 -1.54 20.04 -63.17
CA THR A 13 -1.41 20.33 -61.74
C THR A 13 -0.60 19.21 -61.08
N ARG A 14 0.53 19.59 -60.44
CA ARG A 14 1.26 18.73 -59.50
C ARG A 14 0.33 18.37 -58.33
N SER A 15 0.13 17.08 -58.11
CA SER A 15 -0.53 16.57 -56.91
C SER A 15 0.32 16.87 -55.67
N PRO A 16 -0.30 17.33 -54.57
CA PRO A 16 0.37 17.47 -53.27
C PRO A 16 0.54 16.10 -52.59
N ASN A 17 1.70 15.89 -51.99
CA ASN A 17 2.00 14.76 -51.10
C ASN A 17 0.99 14.70 -49.93
N PRO A 18 0.33 13.57 -49.66
CA PRO A 18 -0.33 13.37 -48.39
C PRO A 18 0.68 12.85 -47.36
N LEU A 19 1.20 13.78 -46.54
CA LEU A 19 1.60 13.47 -45.16
C LEU A 19 0.31 13.44 -44.33
N SER A 20 -0.09 12.27 -43.83
CA SER A 20 -0.82 12.07 -42.56
C SER A 20 -1.41 10.66 -42.50
N GLY A 21 -1.23 9.99 -41.36
CA GLY A 21 -1.95 8.76 -41.02
C GLY A 21 -1.05 7.57 -40.70
N ALA A 22 -0.06 7.74 -39.83
CA ALA A 22 0.41 6.60 -39.05
C ALA A 22 -0.74 6.23 -38.09
N ILE A 23 -1.60 5.33 -38.55
CA ILE A 23 -2.59 4.66 -37.72
C ILE A 23 -1.78 3.88 -36.69
N HIS A 24 -1.76 4.35 -35.44
CA HIS A 24 -1.32 3.54 -34.31
C HIS A 24 -2.29 2.37 -34.22
N THR A 25 -1.90 1.24 -34.83
CA THR A 25 -2.58 -0.03 -34.62
C THR A 25 -2.39 -0.39 -33.15
N PRO A 26 -3.45 -0.45 -32.32
CA PRO A 26 -3.30 -0.98 -30.98
C PRO A 26 -2.87 -2.44 -31.16
N LEU A 27 -1.67 -2.77 -30.70
CA LEU A 27 -1.24 -4.16 -30.55
C LEU A 27 -2.13 -4.76 -29.46
N SER A 28 -3.30 -5.29 -29.84
CA SER A 28 -4.12 -6.11 -28.95
C SER A 28 -3.39 -7.44 -28.72
N SER A 29 -2.40 -7.38 -27.83
CA SER A 29 -1.77 -8.55 -27.25
C SER A 29 -2.75 -9.22 -26.29
N PRO A 30 -2.69 -10.56 -26.13
CA PRO A 30 -3.47 -11.27 -25.11
C PRO A 30 -3.24 -10.61 -23.74
N ASN A 31 -4.30 -10.48 -22.93
CA ASN A 31 -4.33 -9.79 -21.62
C ASN A 31 -3.01 -9.97 -20.85
N ARG A 32 -2.08 -9.01 -21.00
CA ARG A 32 -0.82 -9.01 -20.25
C ARG A 32 -1.13 -8.60 -18.82
N THR A 33 -0.53 -9.29 -17.85
CA THR A 33 -0.66 -8.90 -16.45
C THR A 33 0.09 -7.59 -16.19
N ASN A 34 -0.34 -6.81 -15.20
CA ASN A 34 0.32 -5.57 -14.84
C ASN A 34 1.79 -5.78 -14.44
N GLN A 35 2.11 -6.92 -13.80
CA GLN A 35 3.50 -7.31 -13.51
C GLN A 35 4.34 -7.49 -14.78
N ALA A 36 3.81 -8.19 -15.79
CA ALA A 36 4.53 -8.40 -17.05
C ALA A 36 4.78 -7.08 -17.79
N VAL A 37 3.82 -6.16 -17.73
CA VAL A 37 3.98 -4.80 -18.27
C VAL A 37 5.04 -4.03 -17.49
N ALA A 38 5.04 -4.10 -16.16
CA ALA A 38 6.04 -3.42 -15.34
C ALA A 38 7.48 -3.88 -15.66
N GLN A 39 7.67 -5.19 -15.85
CA GLN A 39 8.95 -5.77 -16.27
C GLN A 39 9.39 -5.30 -17.65
N GLU A 40 8.47 -5.24 -18.61
CA GLU A 40 8.72 -4.73 -19.96
C GLU A 40 9.14 -3.25 -19.92
N VAL A 41 8.39 -2.42 -19.20
CA VAL A 41 8.69 -0.99 -19.00
C VAL A 41 10.06 -0.82 -18.35
N ALA A 42 10.36 -1.56 -17.29
CA ALA A 42 11.66 -1.53 -16.62
C ALA A 42 12.81 -1.92 -17.56
N ASN A 43 12.63 -2.96 -18.37
CA ASN A 43 13.63 -3.38 -19.36
C ASN A 43 13.88 -2.30 -20.42
N LEU A 44 12.83 -1.61 -20.89
CA LEU A 44 12.96 -0.49 -21.83
C LEU A 44 13.72 0.69 -21.20
N PHE A 45 13.43 1.03 -19.94
CA PHE A 45 14.19 2.04 -19.20
C PHE A 45 15.68 1.67 -19.08
N ARG A 46 16.01 0.43 -18.71
CA ARG A 46 17.40 -0.05 -18.62
C ARG A 46 18.14 -0.03 -19.96
N GLN A 47 17.43 -0.15 -21.08
CA GLN A 47 17.98 -0.05 -22.44
C GLN A 47 18.11 1.39 -22.96
N GLY A 48 17.77 2.40 -22.16
CA GLY A 48 17.76 3.80 -22.58
C GLY A 48 16.58 4.18 -23.48
N ARG A 49 15.60 3.29 -23.67
CA ARG A 49 14.41 3.48 -24.53
C ARG A 49 13.27 4.15 -23.74
N GLN A 50 13.55 5.28 -23.09
CA GLN A 50 12.64 5.91 -22.13
C GLN A 50 11.31 6.33 -22.76
N GLY A 51 11.32 6.90 -23.98
CA GLY A 51 10.08 7.29 -24.66
C GLY A 51 9.16 6.11 -24.94
N GLU A 52 9.72 4.96 -25.30
CA GLU A 52 8.96 3.73 -25.55
C GLU A 52 8.44 3.11 -24.25
N ALA A 53 9.26 3.09 -23.19
CA ALA A 53 8.85 2.65 -21.86
C ALA A 53 7.62 3.43 -21.37
N VAL A 54 7.65 4.75 -21.52
CA VAL A 54 6.56 5.66 -21.12
C VAL A 54 5.32 5.45 -21.99
N ALA A 55 5.48 5.24 -23.30
CA ALA A 55 4.36 4.93 -24.18
C ALA A 55 3.67 3.61 -23.78
N VAL A 56 4.43 2.55 -23.48
CA VAL A 56 3.88 1.27 -23.00
C VAL A 56 3.13 1.45 -21.68
N LEU A 57 3.75 2.15 -20.71
CA LEU A 57 3.13 2.40 -19.41
C LEU A 57 1.83 3.21 -19.53
N ASN A 58 1.83 4.30 -20.29
CA ASN A 58 0.67 5.17 -20.46
C ASN A 58 -0.48 4.46 -21.17
N ASN A 59 -0.17 3.66 -22.20
CA ASN A 59 -1.18 2.85 -22.88
C ASN A 59 -1.84 1.84 -21.93
N GLN A 60 -1.06 1.20 -21.05
CA GLN A 60 -1.61 0.29 -20.05
C GLN A 60 -2.47 1.03 -19.02
N LYS A 61 -2.05 2.22 -18.57
CA LYS A 61 -2.78 3.01 -17.56
C LYS A 61 -4.10 3.58 -18.07
N GLN A 62 -4.21 3.93 -19.35
CA GLN A 62 -5.35 4.68 -19.88
C GLN A 62 -6.72 4.01 -19.63
N ALA A 63 -6.76 2.68 -19.58
CA ALA A 63 -7.97 1.89 -19.35
C ALA A 63 -8.17 1.48 -17.88
N GLN A 64 -7.29 1.91 -16.97
CA GLN A 64 -7.25 1.42 -15.59
C GLN A 64 -7.81 2.47 -14.60
N PRO A 65 -8.49 2.03 -13.53
CA PRO A 65 -8.85 2.91 -12.42
C PRO A 65 -7.61 3.53 -11.74
N PRO A 66 -7.72 4.70 -11.08
CA PRO A 66 -6.58 5.40 -10.49
C PRO A 66 -5.72 4.54 -9.55
N ALA A 67 -6.33 3.74 -8.67
CA ALA A 67 -5.60 2.85 -7.76
C ALA A 67 -4.70 1.85 -8.50
N VAL A 68 -5.14 1.34 -9.66
CA VAL A 68 -4.39 0.40 -10.49
C VAL A 68 -3.29 1.12 -11.28
N GLN A 69 -3.52 2.37 -11.69
CA GLN A 69 -2.48 3.19 -12.31
C GLN A 69 -1.32 3.45 -11.34
N GLN A 70 -1.62 3.80 -10.09
CA GLN A 70 -0.62 3.97 -9.03
C GLN A 70 0.08 2.65 -8.71
N ALA A 71 -0.65 1.52 -8.74
CA ALA A 71 -0.05 0.20 -8.56
C ALA A 71 0.98 -0.13 -9.66
N LEU A 72 0.66 0.20 -10.92
CA LEU A 72 1.59 0.06 -12.04
C LEU A 72 2.86 0.90 -11.85
N ASP A 73 2.74 2.14 -11.36
CA ASP A 73 3.91 2.97 -11.05
C ASP A 73 4.78 2.35 -9.96
N ARG A 74 4.16 1.87 -8.87
CA ARG A 74 4.86 1.13 -7.80
C ARG A 74 5.58 -0.10 -8.32
N MET A 75 4.91 -0.92 -9.15
CA MET A 75 5.50 -2.12 -9.73
C MET A 75 6.70 -1.79 -10.62
N VAL A 76 6.60 -0.77 -11.47
CA VAL A 76 7.72 -0.31 -12.30
C VAL A 76 8.87 0.21 -11.44
N SER A 77 8.56 0.96 -10.38
CA SER A 77 9.55 1.49 -9.44
C SER A 77 10.31 0.38 -8.71
N ALA A 78 9.59 -0.65 -8.24
CA ALA A 78 10.16 -1.82 -7.60
C ALA A 78 11.09 -2.60 -8.55
N GLU A 79 10.65 -2.84 -9.79
CA GLU A 79 11.49 -3.47 -10.82
C GLU A 79 12.76 -2.66 -11.10
N LEU A 80 12.68 -1.33 -11.05
CA LEU A 80 13.82 -0.42 -11.27
C LEU A 80 14.64 -0.13 -10.01
N GLN A 81 14.34 -0.80 -8.88
CA GLN A 81 15.06 -0.65 -7.62
C GLN A 81 15.09 0.80 -7.09
N TYR A 82 13.96 1.50 -7.16
CA TYR A 82 13.66 2.74 -6.42
C TYR A 82 14.39 4.02 -6.81
N SER A 83 15.05 4.10 -7.97
CA SER A 83 15.37 5.42 -8.54
C SER A 83 15.71 5.34 -10.02
N ILE A 84 15.07 6.21 -10.80
CA ILE A 84 15.37 6.36 -12.21
C ILE A 84 15.59 7.85 -12.46
N SER A 85 16.66 8.18 -13.17
CA SER A 85 16.92 9.54 -13.62
C SER A 85 16.56 9.70 -15.10
N PRO A 86 16.03 10.85 -15.52
CA PRO A 86 15.90 11.17 -16.94
C PRO A 86 17.29 11.10 -17.59
N ASN A 87 17.42 10.38 -18.70
CA ASN A 87 18.69 10.32 -19.42
C ASN A 87 18.58 11.13 -20.71
N SER A 88 19.07 12.37 -20.63
CA SER A 88 19.07 13.33 -21.73
C SER A 88 19.84 12.86 -22.97
N ALA A 89 20.74 11.87 -22.83
CA ALA A 89 21.60 11.38 -23.90
C ALA A 89 20.88 10.49 -24.93
N TYR A 90 19.65 10.04 -24.64
CA TYR A 90 18.92 9.09 -25.48
C TYR A 90 17.64 9.66 -26.12
N ASN A 91 17.52 11.00 -26.16
CA ASN A 91 16.48 11.71 -26.90
C ASN A 91 16.75 11.64 -28.42
N GLY A 92 16.65 10.44 -28.99
CA GLY A 92 16.75 10.22 -30.45
C GLY A 92 15.53 10.76 -31.21
N LEU A 93 15.67 10.91 -32.53
CA LEU A 93 14.70 11.53 -33.45
C LEU A 93 13.34 10.78 -33.62
N ASN A 94 13.10 9.69 -32.88
CA ASN A 94 11.84 8.92 -32.88
C ASN A 94 11.29 8.80 -31.45
N LEU A 95 10.77 9.90 -30.93
CA LEU A 95 10.20 9.95 -29.58
C LEU A 95 8.77 9.39 -29.57
N PHE A 96 8.58 8.22 -28.95
CA PHE A 96 7.25 7.66 -28.66
C PHE A 96 6.48 8.44 -27.58
N ALA A 97 7.19 9.29 -26.81
CA ALA A 97 6.65 10.22 -25.83
C ALA A 97 7.54 11.47 -25.79
N SER A 98 6.95 12.64 -25.54
CA SER A 98 7.68 13.91 -25.42
C SER A 98 8.61 13.94 -24.19
N PRO A 99 9.64 14.79 -24.18
CA PRO A 99 10.52 14.92 -23.01
C PRO A 99 9.77 15.30 -21.72
N ALA A 100 8.70 16.09 -21.83
CA ALA A 100 7.86 16.47 -20.69
C ALA A 100 7.05 15.29 -20.14
N GLU A 101 6.50 14.45 -21.03
CA GLU A 101 5.82 13.20 -20.64
C GLU A 101 6.78 12.23 -19.98
N ILE A 102 7.99 12.07 -20.53
CA ILE A 102 9.04 11.23 -19.94
C ILE A 102 9.41 11.71 -18.54
N GLY A 103 9.69 13.01 -18.40
CA GLY A 103 10.03 13.60 -17.10
C GLY A 103 8.91 13.46 -16.08
N THR A 104 7.65 13.55 -16.50
CA THR A 104 6.49 13.39 -15.61
C THR A 104 6.29 11.95 -15.18
N ALA A 105 6.36 10.99 -16.10
CA ALA A 105 6.24 9.57 -15.78
C ALA A 105 7.36 9.11 -14.82
N ILE A 106 8.60 9.54 -15.04
CA ILE A 106 9.72 9.20 -14.13
C ILE A 106 9.48 9.76 -12.72
N ARG A 107 9.00 11.00 -12.59
CA ARG A 107 8.64 11.56 -11.27
C ARG A 107 7.57 10.73 -10.58
N GLN A 108 6.48 10.40 -11.29
CA GLN A 108 5.39 9.58 -10.75
C GLN A 108 5.87 8.19 -10.31
N ILE A 109 6.73 7.53 -11.09
CA ILE A 109 7.30 6.22 -10.74
C ILE A 109 8.18 6.33 -9.48
N ASN A 110 9.03 7.36 -9.40
CA ASN A 110 9.88 7.56 -8.23
C ASN A 110 9.04 7.87 -6.98
N GLU A 111 8.10 8.80 -7.08
CA GLU A 111 7.16 9.17 -6.00
C GLU A 111 6.35 7.96 -5.54
N ALA A 112 5.80 7.16 -6.45
CA ALA A 112 5.05 5.96 -6.11
C ALA A 112 5.90 4.93 -5.34
N GLY A 113 7.19 4.83 -5.64
CA GLY A 113 8.12 3.96 -4.95
C GLY A 113 8.61 4.48 -3.60
N SER A 114 8.72 5.81 -3.43
CA SER A 114 9.30 6.45 -2.24
C SER A 114 8.27 6.96 -1.23
N GLU A 115 7.09 7.39 -1.66
CA GLU A 115 6.05 8.00 -0.81
C GLU A 115 4.93 7.04 -0.36
N PRO A 116 4.45 7.14 0.90
CA PRO A 116 3.34 6.32 1.39
C PRO A 116 2.16 6.28 0.41
N PRO A 117 1.55 5.10 0.15
CA PRO A 117 0.43 5.02 -0.79
C PRO A 117 -0.77 5.83 -0.29
N GLU A 118 -1.63 6.29 -1.18
CA GLU A 118 -2.97 6.74 -0.78
C GLU A 118 -3.82 5.54 -0.36
N MET A 119 -4.85 5.76 0.48
CA MET A 119 -5.86 4.73 0.75
C MET A 119 -6.62 4.40 -0.54
N PRO A 120 -6.50 3.18 -1.10
CA PRO A 120 -7.03 2.90 -2.42
C PRO A 120 -8.56 2.78 -2.42
N ASP A 121 -9.23 3.38 -3.39
CA ASP A 121 -10.62 3.02 -3.70
C ASP A 121 -10.64 1.71 -4.51
N THR A 122 -11.08 0.64 -3.85
CA THR A 122 -11.12 -0.71 -4.42
C THR A 122 -12.54 -1.20 -4.71
N SER A 123 -13.55 -0.35 -4.49
CA SER A 123 -14.97 -0.73 -4.50
C SER A 123 -15.48 -1.29 -5.84
N THR A 124 -14.86 -0.86 -6.94
CA THR A 124 -15.21 -1.27 -8.31
C THR A 124 -14.16 -2.17 -8.97
N LEU A 125 -13.09 -2.51 -8.26
CA LEU A 125 -11.98 -3.28 -8.79
C LEU A 125 -12.31 -4.78 -8.81
N SER A 126 -11.84 -5.46 -9.86
CA SER A 126 -11.78 -6.93 -9.88
C SER A 126 -10.74 -7.45 -8.87
N ASP A 127 -10.85 -8.72 -8.47
CA ASP A 127 -9.89 -9.33 -7.53
C ASP A 127 -8.44 -9.28 -8.04
N GLN A 128 -8.23 -9.42 -9.35
CA GLN A 128 -6.90 -9.24 -9.95
C GLN A 128 -6.38 -7.82 -9.78
N GLN A 129 -7.22 -6.81 -10.01
CA GLN A 129 -6.84 -5.41 -9.82
C GLN A 129 -6.57 -5.09 -8.33
N LYS A 130 -7.39 -5.61 -7.41
CA LYS A 130 -7.14 -5.48 -5.97
C LYS A 130 -5.82 -6.14 -5.57
N PHE A 131 -5.57 -7.35 -6.09
CA PHE A 131 -4.32 -8.06 -5.85
C PHE A 131 -3.14 -7.22 -6.33
N ASP A 132 -3.21 -6.67 -7.55
CA ASP A 132 -2.15 -5.82 -8.11
C ASP A 132 -1.91 -4.58 -7.23
N VAL A 133 -2.97 -3.94 -6.73
CA VAL A 133 -2.86 -2.81 -5.79
C VAL A 133 -2.08 -3.20 -4.53
N TYR A 134 -2.53 -4.23 -3.80
CA TYR A 134 -1.87 -4.61 -2.54
C TYR A 134 -0.50 -5.25 -2.74
N ALA A 135 -0.30 -6.05 -3.79
CA ALA A 135 0.99 -6.64 -4.12
C ALA A 135 2.02 -5.56 -4.49
N SER A 136 1.61 -4.49 -5.18
CA SER A 136 2.50 -3.35 -5.46
C SER A 136 2.98 -2.65 -4.18
N ILE A 137 2.14 -2.62 -3.14
CA ILE A 137 2.51 -2.06 -1.83
C ILE A 137 3.49 -3.00 -1.12
N VAL A 138 3.27 -4.32 -1.18
CA VAL A 138 4.24 -5.30 -0.65
C VAL A 138 5.59 -5.20 -1.36
N GLN A 139 5.60 -4.98 -2.68
CA GLN A 139 6.84 -4.81 -3.42
C GLN A 139 7.62 -3.59 -2.94
N THR A 140 6.97 -2.43 -2.76
CA THR A 140 7.67 -1.17 -2.45
C THR A 140 7.87 -0.89 -0.96
N ARG A 141 7.06 -1.49 -0.08
CA ARG A 141 7.09 -1.24 1.38
C ARG A 141 7.39 -2.48 2.21
N GLY A 142 7.14 -3.67 1.67
CA GLY A 142 7.42 -4.94 2.33
C GLY A 142 8.89 -5.30 2.27
N ASP A 143 9.35 -6.04 3.27
CA ASP A 143 10.68 -6.63 3.24
C ASP A 143 10.77 -7.80 2.24
N GLN A 144 11.97 -8.34 2.08
CA GLN A 144 12.20 -9.49 1.19
C GLN A 144 11.39 -10.74 1.62
N ALA A 145 11.09 -10.91 2.90
CA ALA A 145 10.34 -12.07 3.39
C ALA A 145 8.88 -12.00 2.96
N ALA A 146 8.22 -10.84 3.07
CA ALA A 146 6.86 -10.62 2.56
C ALA A 146 6.79 -10.80 1.04
N GLN A 147 7.77 -10.28 0.30
CA GLN A 147 7.84 -10.46 -1.15
C GLN A 147 8.00 -11.94 -1.54
N ASN A 148 8.88 -12.67 -0.84
CA ASN A 148 9.08 -14.10 -1.05
C ASN A 148 7.82 -14.90 -0.71
N ASP A 149 7.10 -14.56 0.36
CA ASP A 149 5.85 -15.21 0.71
C ASP A 149 4.83 -15.09 -0.41
N LEU A 150 4.59 -13.87 -0.92
CA LEU A 150 3.69 -13.69 -2.07
C LEU A 150 4.14 -14.45 -3.31
N ALA A 151 5.44 -14.45 -3.61
CA ALA A 151 5.98 -15.15 -4.78
C ALA A 151 5.83 -16.67 -4.67
N ASN A 152 5.87 -17.22 -3.45
CA ASN A 152 5.68 -18.65 -3.16
C ASN A 152 4.22 -19.04 -2.96
N GLY A 153 3.29 -18.09 -3.11
CA GLY A 153 1.85 -18.30 -2.95
C GLY A 153 1.36 -18.37 -1.50
N ASN A 154 2.21 -17.99 -0.54
CA ASN A 154 1.79 -17.76 0.84
C ASN A 154 0.95 -16.48 0.93
N SER A 155 0.06 -16.44 1.90
CA SER A 155 -0.72 -15.25 2.21
C SER A 155 0.12 -14.21 2.94
N VAL A 156 -0.02 -12.95 2.55
CA VAL A 156 0.57 -11.78 3.22
C VAL A 156 -0.55 -10.87 3.69
N ILE A 157 -0.37 -10.28 4.87
CA ILE A 157 -1.30 -9.32 5.47
C ILE A 157 -0.75 -7.92 5.20
N VAL A 158 -1.55 -7.06 4.58
CA VAL A 158 -1.20 -5.67 4.27
C VAL A 158 -2.10 -4.75 5.08
N GLY A 159 -1.53 -4.01 6.02
CA GLY A 159 -2.18 -2.97 6.81
C GLY A 159 -1.87 -1.58 6.25
N LEU A 160 -2.92 -0.78 6.08
CA LEU A 160 -2.88 0.60 5.66
C LEU A 160 -3.42 1.47 6.79
N ARG A 161 -2.52 2.25 7.41
CA ARG A 161 -2.81 3.13 8.54
C ARG A 161 -3.13 4.54 8.05
N ALA A 162 -4.32 5.03 8.37
CA ALA A 162 -4.63 6.45 8.39
C ALA A 162 -4.26 7.02 9.77
N GLU A 163 -3.41 8.05 9.80
CA GLU A 163 -3.01 8.69 11.06
C GLU A 163 -4.23 9.34 11.74
N THR A 164 -4.57 8.85 12.92
CA THR A 164 -5.74 9.33 13.67
C THR A 164 -5.39 9.62 15.13
N ASN A 165 -5.88 10.74 15.64
CA ASN A 165 -5.63 11.14 17.03
C ASN A 165 -6.24 10.14 18.03
N THR A 166 -5.53 9.81 19.10
CA THR A 166 -6.01 8.86 20.12
C THR A 166 -7.31 9.30 20.82
N LEU A 167 -7.64 10.60 20.82
CA LEU A 167 -8.87 11.17 21.38
C LEU A 167 -10.10 11.03 20.46
N GLU A 168 -9.93 10.50 19.25
CA GLU A 168 -11.02 10.31 18.29
C GLU A 168 -12.15 9.46 18.88
N ASN A 169 -13.39 9.70 18.43
CA ASN A 169 -14.59 9.03 18.94
C ASN A 169 -14.68 9.10 20.48
N ARG A 170 -14.35 10.27 21.04
CA ARG A 170 -14.32 10.54 22.49
C ARG A 170 -13.37 9.62 23.24
N GLY A 171 -12.23 9.32 22.63
CA GLY A 171 -11.15 8.50 23.15
C GLY A 171 -11.34 7.00 23.02
N ARG A 172 -12.32 6.52 22.23
CA ARG A 172 -12.55 5.08 21.97
C ARG A 172 -11.81 4.55 20.73
N GLY A 173 -11.13 5.44 20.02
CA GLY A 173 -10.49 5.15 18.74
C GLY A 173 -11.47 5.02 17.58
N ALA A 174 -10.91 4.94 16.37
CA ALA A 174 -11.62 4.85 15.10
C ALA A 174 -11.28 3.55 14.37
N TYR A 175 -12.23 3.09 13.54
CA TYR A 175 -12.05 1.97 12.63
C TYR A 175 -11.96 2.49 11.19
N ASP A 176 -10.91 3.24 10.92
CA ASP A 176 -10.63 3.99 9.70
C ASP A 176 -9.44 3.44 8.90
N ASP A 177 -8.74 2.46 9.46
CA ASP A 177 -7.68 1.73 8.78
C ASP A 177 -8.23 0.59 7.93
N ARG A 178 -7.35 0.06 7.08
CA ARG A 178 -7.65 -1.11 6.25
C ARG A 178 -6.63 -2.22 6.44
N ILE A 179 -7.11 -3.46 6.45
CA ILE A 179 -6.26 -4.64 6.20
C ILE A 179 -6.75 -5.37 4.96
N ALA A 180 -5.80 -5.88 4.17
CA ALA A 180 -6.06 -6.89 3.16
C ALA A 180 -5.23 -8.15 3.43
N VAL A 181 -5.82 -9.33 3.25
CA VAL A 181 -5.09 -10.59 3.19
C VAL A 181 -5.04 -11.01 1.74
N ILE A 182 -3.83 -11.14 1.19
CA ILE A 182 -3.62 -11.42 -0.24
C ILE A 182 -2.75 -12.64 -0.46
N SER A 183 -3.07 -13.43 -1.46
CA SER A 183 -2.25 -14.55 -1.95
C SER A 183 -2.48 -14.81 -3.43
N ARG A 184 -1.59 -15.58 -4.03
CA ARG A 184 -1.73 -16.11 -5.39
C ARG A 184 -1.42 -17.58 -5.34
N ASP A 185 -2.37 -18.43 -5.75
CA ASP A 185 -2.14 -19.86 -5.78
C ASP A 185 -1.18 -20.27 -6.91
N ALA A 186 -0.78 -21.55 -6.92
CA ALA A 186 0.13 -22.10 -7.93
C ALA A 186 -0.44 -22.08 -9.36
N ASN A 187 -1.77 -21.98 -9.52
CA ASN A 187 -2.43 -21.87 -10.82
C ASN A 187 -2.54 -20.41 -11.31
N GLY A 188 -2.08 -19.46 -10.49
CA GLY A 188 -2.14 -18.04 -10.75
C GLY A 188 -3.44 -17.36 -10.34
N THR A 189 -4.39 -18.10 -9.74
CA THR A 189 -5.61 -17.54 -9.15
C THR A 189 -5.24 -16.69 -7.94
N VAL A 190 -5.71 -15.45 -7.94
CA VAL A 190 -5.50 -14.53 -6.83
C VAL A 190 -6.62 -14.64 -5.81
N HIS A 191 -6.28 -14.43 -4.54
CA HIS A 191 -7.23 -14.30 -3.45
C HIS A 191 -6.96 -12.98 -2.73
N VAL A 192 -8.02 -12.20 -2.52
CA VAL A 192 -7.96 -10.92 -1.81
C VAL A 192 -9.16 -10.82 -0.89
N GLU A 193 -8.90 -10.63 0.39
CA GLU A 193 -9.95 -10.37 1.37
C GLU A 193 -9.67 -9.05 2.07
N GLU A 194 -10.61 -8.10 2.00
CA GLU A 194 -10.48 -6.75 2.54
C GLU A 194 -11.31 -6.55 3.83
N PHE A 195 -10.72 -5.81 4.76
CA PHE A 195 -11.29 -5.44 6.04
C PHE A 195 -11.15 -3.93 6.20
N ASN A 196 -12.25 -3.21 6.02
CA ASN A 196 -12.28 -1.74 5.99
C ASN A 196 -12.69 -1.12 7.33
N GLN A 197 -12.80 -1.94 8.37
CA GLN A 197 -13.10 -1.51 9.73
C GLN A 197 -11.99 -2.03 10.64
N VAL A 198 -10.81 -1.43 10.54
CA VAL A 198 -9.62 -1.78 11.32
C VAL A 198 -9.13 -0.55 12.07
N SER A 199 -8.50 -0.77 13.22
CA SER A 199 -7.72 0.25 13.93
C SER A 199 -6.31 -0.27 14.16
N THR A 200 -5.32 0.56 13.93
CA THR A 200 -3.89 0.32 14.16
C THR A 200 -3.30 1.33 15.15
N GLU A 201 -4.13 2.29 15.59
CA GLU A 201 -3.85 3.29 16.60
C GLU A 201 -4.29 2.82 17.98
N PRO A 202 -3.64 3.29 19.06
CA PRO A 202 -4.17 3.16 20.39
C PRO A 202 -5.31 4.16 20.62
N SER A 203 -6.19 3.83 21.57
CA SER A 203 -7.22 4.74 22.05
C SER A 203 -6.80 5.44 23.33
N ALA A 204 -7.30 6.66 23.54
CA ALA A 204 -7.03 7.43 24.75
C ALA A 204 -7.55 6.76 26.04
N GLN A 205 -8.38 5.71 25.95
CA GLN A 205 -8.82 4.93 27.11
C GLN A 205 -7.66 4.40 27.95
N TYR A 206 -6.52 4.11 27.34
CA TYR A 206 -5.37 3.53 28.03
C TYR A 206 -4.29 4.56 28.36
N ASP A 207 -4.57 5.85 28.20
CA ASP A 207 -3.59 6.94 28.30
C ASP A 207 -3.34 7.26 29.77
N ALA A 208 -2.08 7.25 30.19
CA ALA A 208 -1.70 7.58 31.55
C ALA A 208 -2.04 9.03 31.92
N ASN A 209 -2.02 9.95 30.95
CA ASN A 209 -2.42 11.35 31.15
C ASN A 209 -3.91 11.49 31.52
N LEU A 210 -4.73 10.50 31.17
CA LEU A 210 -6.17 10.49 31.40
C LEU A 210 -6.59 9.51 32.49
N ALA A 211 -5.63 8.88 33.19
CA ALA A 211 -5.88 7.87 34.21
C ALA A 211 -6.78 8.35 35.37
N SER A 212 -6.66 9.64 35.72
CA SER A 212 -7.41 10.28 36.81
C SER A 212 -8.64 11.04 36.31
N HIS A 213 -8.98 10.95 35.03
CA HIS A 213 -10.11 11.68 34.48
C HIS A 213 -11.41 11.13 35.09
N PRO A 214 -12.37 11.99 35.49
CA PRO A 214 -13.62 11.56 36.16
C PRO A 214 -14.56 10.72 35.29
N ASP A 215 -14.21 10.48 34.03
CA ASP A 215 -15.03 9.69 33.11
C ASP A 215 -14.61 8.22 33.21
N ASN A 216 -15.56 7.34 33.50
CA ASN A 216 -15.31 5.92 33.71
C ASN A 216 -14.95 5.14 32.43
N ARG A 217 -14.94 5.79 31.26
CA ARG A 217 -14.46 5.18 30.01
C ARG A 217 -12.95 4.95 29.97
N PHE A 218 -12.19 5.69 30.78
CA PHE A 218 -10.74 5.53 30.88
C PHE A 218 -10.42 4.30 31.73
N ARG A 219 -9.45 3.54 31.25
CA ARG A 219 -9.07 2.22 31.76
C ARG A 219 -7.73 2.32 32.46
N ARG A 220 -7.26 1.18 32.97
CA ARG A 220 -5.91 1.08 33.51
C ARG A 220 -4.90 1.50 32.42
N PRO A 221 -4.01 2.45 32.71
CA PRO A 221 -3.01 2.89 31.75
C PRO A 221 -2.11 1.75 31.28
N VAL A 222 -1.81 1.77 29.98
CA VAL A 222 -0.90 0.83 29.30
C VAL A 222 0.22 1.63 28.67
N GLY A 223 1.45 1.12 28.75
CA GLY A 223 2.62 1.82 28.25
C GLY A 223 3.84 1.59 29.12
N VAL A 224 4.93 2.25 28.72
CA VAL A 224 6.22 2.29 29.42
C VAL A 224 6.59 3.77 29.56
N ASP A 225 7.13 4.17 30.71
CA ASP A 225 7.67 5.52 30.89
C ASP A 225 9.07 5.57 30.26
N VAL A 226 9.14 6.00 28.99
CA VAL A 226 10.40 6.06 28.23
C VAL A 226 11.10 7.40 28.41
N THR A 227 10.41 8.41 28.95
CA THR A 227 10.96 9.76 29.16
C THR A 227 11.50 9.97 30.58
N GLY A 228 11.10 9.13 31.53
CA GLY A 228 11.48 9.22 32.95
C GLY A 228 10.69 10.27 33.73
N ASP A 229 9.54 10.70 33.24
CA ASP A 229 8.71 11.74 33.86
C ASP A 229 7.64 11.18 34.82
N GLY A 230 7.54 9.85 34.93
CA GLY A 230 6.57 9.14 35.77
C GLY A 230 5.23 8.86 35.08
N ILE A 231 5.06 9.25 33.82
CA ILE A 231 3.87 9.01 33.00
C ILE A 231 4.18 7.87 32.02
N ARG A 232 3.25 6.92 31.86
CA ARG A 232 3.46 5.82 30.92
C ARG A 232 3.08 6.24 29.51
N ASP A 233 4.01 6.07 28.58
CA ASP A 233 3.81 6.35 27.17
C ASP A 233 3.15 5.15 26.48
N GLN A 234 1.97 5.39 25.92
CA GLN A 234 1.36 4.43 24.99
C GLN A 234 2.29 4.20 23.80
N GLY A 235 2.13 3.06 23.15
CA GLY A 235 2.85 2.80 21.91
C GLY A 235 1.94 2.23 20.84
N ARG A 236 2.41 2.34 19.59
CA ARG A 236 1.85 1.67 18.42
C ARG A 236 2.96 0.98 17.64
N LEU A 237 2.61 0.04 16.77
CA LEU A 237 3.56 -0.49 15.80
C LEU A 237 4.04 0.65 14.89
N ALA A 238 5.35 0.85 14.75
CA ALA A 238 5.97 1.81 13.82
C ALA A 238 5.60 1.56 12.35
N THR A 239 5.79 2.54 11.46
CA THR A 239 5.66 2.30 10.01
C THR A 239 6.79 2.95 9.18
N PRO A 240 7.07 2.44 7.96
CA PRO A 240 6.66 1.14 7.44
C PRO A 240 7.44 0.00 8.13
N GLN A 241 6.80 -1.13 8.39
CA GLN A 241 7.48 -2.33 8.88
C GLN A 241 6.79 -3.63 8.43
N THR A 242 7.58 -4.69 8.28
CA THR A 242 7.06 -6.06 8.11
C THR A 242 7.33 -6.87 9.37
N ILE A 243 6.29 -7.52 9.89
CA ILE A 243 6.37 -8.31 11.11
C ILE A 243 5.90 -9.73 10.81
N GLN A 244 6.75 -10.72 11.03
CA GLN A 244 6.31 -12.10 10.97
C GLN A 244 5.43 -12.41 12.19
N MET A 245 4.19 -12.79 11.92
CA MET A 245 3.17 -13.13 12.91
C MET A 245 2.89 -14.63 12.93
N TYR A 246 2.44 -15.16 14.06
CA TYR A 246 1.93 -16.53 14.19
C TYR A 246 0.63 -16.56 15.00
N GLU A 247 -0.12 -17.65 14.88
CA GLU A 247 -1.36 -17.88 15.59
C GLU A 247 -1.14 -18.02 17.11
N ASP A 248 -1.87 -17.21 17.87
CA ASP A 248 -1.95 -17.26 19.32
C ASP A 248 -3.37 -16.88 19.75
N THR A 249 -3.53 -16.47 21.00
CA THR A 249 -4.80 -16.17 21.62
C THR A 249 -4.81 -14.79 22.26
N HIS A 250 -6.00 -14.19 22.25
CA HIS A 250 -6.34 -13.02 23.04
C HIS A 250 -7.42 -13.39 24.06
N ARG A 251 -7.29 -12.91 25.29
CA ARG A 251 -8.32 -13.11 26.31
C ARG A 251 -9.60 -12.42 25.88
N ASN A 252 -10.69 -13.18 25.78
CA ASN A 252 -12.00 -12.63 25.45
C ASN A 252 -12.65 -12.08 26.74
N PRO A 253 -12.92 -10.76 26.84
CA PRO A 253 -13.54 -10.19 28.03
C PRO A 253 -15.03 -10.55 28.16
N VAL A 254 -15.67 -11.01 27.09
CA VAL A 254 -17.11 -11.35 27.02
C VAL A 254 -17.38 -12.79 27.43
N SER A 255 -16.38 -13.69 27.38
CA SER A 255 -16.49 -15.07 27.84
C SER A 255 -15.55 -15.34 29.02
N ALA A 256 -16.11 -15.74 30.17
CA ALA A 256 -15.34 -15.97 31.39
C ALA A 256 -14.31 -17.11 31.17
N GLY A 257 -13.03 -16.75 31.16
CA GLY A 257 -11.93 -17.69 30.90
C GLY A 257 -11.75 -18.07 29.42
N GLY A 258 -12.54 -17.47 28.52
CA GLY A 258 -12.42 -17.71 27.09
C GLY A 258 -11.27 -16.93 26.45
N THR A 259 -10.85 -17.45 25.30
CA THR A 259 -9.85 -16.83 24.43
C THR A 259 -10.36 -16.82 23.01
N ASP A 260 -10.10 -15.73 22.29
CA ASP A 260 -10.30 -15.63 20.86
C ASP A 260 -8.97 -15.85 20.14
N PHE A 261 -9.03 -16.23 18.86
CA PHE A 261 -7.90 -16.20 17.95
C PHE A 261 -7.21 -14.84 18.00
N ALA A 262 -5.88 -14.81 17.82
CA ALA A 262 -5.11 -13.60 17.62
C ALA A 262 -3.83 -13.92 16.83
N LEU A 263 -3.24 -12.89 16.22
CA LEU A 263 -1.89 -13.00 15.64
C LEU A 263 -0.89 -12.21 16.47
N ARG A 264 0.28 -12.78 16.75
CA ARG A 264 1.36 -12.13 17.52
C ARG A 264 2.70 -12.21 16.79
N PRO A 265 3.61 -11.25 17.03
CA PRO A 265 4.98 -11.33 16.53
C PRO A 265 5.64 -12.64 16.95
N THR A 266 6.30 -13.31 16.00
CA THR A 266 7.15 -14.45 16.31
C THR A 266 8.32 -14.02 17.19
N GLN A 267 8.94 -14.97 17.88
CA GLN A 267 10.16 -14.66 18.63
C GLN A 267 11.28 -14.14 17.73
N LEU A 268 11.34 -14.62 16.47
CA LEU A 268 12.28 -14.12 15.48
C LEU A 268 12.03 -12.64 15.17
N ALA A 269 10.78 -12.27 14.90
CA ALA A 269 10.41 -10.87 14.63
C ALA A 269 10.74 -9.97 15.82
N VAL A 270 10.48 -10.41 17.06
CA VAL A 270 10.84 -9.67 18.28
C VAL A 270 12.34 -9.45 18.40
N ASN A 271 13.14 -10.49 18.14
CA ASN A 271 14.61 -10.37 18.23
C ASN A 271 15.20 -9.45 17.15
N GLN A 272 14.50 -9.26 16.03
CA GLN A 272 14.94 -8.43 14.90
C GLN A 272 14.29 -7.05 14.86
N GLY A 273 13.21 -6.84 15.63
CA GLY A 273 12.34 -5.66 15.53
C GLY A 273 12.84 -4.46 16.30
N GLN A 274 14.10 -4.08 16.14
CA GLN A 274 14.64 -2.88 16.76
C GLN A 274 13.83 -1.65 16.36
N GLY A 275 13.41 -0.82 17.33
CA GLY A 275 12.61 0.38 17.07
C GLY A 275 11.23 0.12 16.44
N GLY A 276 10.70 -1.11 16.57
CA GLY A 276 9.41 -1.49 15.99
C GLY A 276 8.17 -0.87 16.65
N ILE A 277 8.35 -0.08 17.71
CA ILE A 277 7.26 0.59 18.45
C ILE A 277 7.52 2.09 18.54
N GLU A 278 6.57 2.88 18.06
CA GLU A 278 6.53 4.33 18.25
C GLU A 278 5.82 4.69 19.55
N ARG A 279 6.31 5.73 20.25
CA ARG A 279 5.79 6.15 21.57
C ARG A 279 5.10 7.52 21.51
N PHE A 280 4.00 7.62 22.25
CA PHE A 280 3.19 8.85 22.36
C PHE A 280 3.69 9.71 23.53
N THR A 281 4.90 10.25 23.42
CA THR A 281 5.58 10.93 24.55
C THR A 281 5.11 12.37 24.79
N ALA A 282 4.45 12.99 23.81
CA ALA A 282 4.07 14.41 23.90
C ALA A 282 2.70 14.65 24.58
N GLY A 283 1.91 13.59 24.82
CA GLY A 283 0.56 13.71 25.39
C GLY A 283 -0.45 14.44 24.50
N THR A 284 -0.15 14.63 23.22
CA THR A 284 -1.01 15.33 22.24
C THR A 284 -2.04 14.42 21.56
N GLY A 285 -1.93 13.11 21.78
CA GLY A 285 -2.69 12.09 21.06
C GLY A 285 -2.16 11.78 19.67
N TYR A 286 -0.99 12.29 19.31
CA TYR A 286 -0.21 11.89 18.12
C TYR A 286 1.17 11.39 18.54
N VAL A 287 1.79 10.58 17.70
CA VAL A 287 3.20 10.23 17.86
C VAL A 287 4.06 11.47 17.65
N ASP A 288 5.06 11.66 18.52
CA ASP A 288 6.07 12.70 18.37
C ASP A 288 7.40 12.08 17.92
N ASN A 289 7.64 12.13 16.61
CA ASN A 289 8.87 11.61 16.00
C ASN A 289 10.06 12.58 16.10
N SER A 290 9.95 13.70 16.85
CA SER A 290 11.08 14.64 17.02
C SER A 290 12.25 14.05 17.80
N ASN A 291 12.00 13.01 18.60
CA ASN A 291 13.03 12.25 19.31
C ASN A 291 12.87 10.74 19.11
N PRO A 292 13.37 10.16 18.00
CA PRO A 292 13.22 8.73 17.72
C PRO A 292 13.92 7.81 18.74
N ALA A 293 14.74 8.35 19.65
CA ALA A 293 15.32 7.57 20.74
C ALA A 293 14.30 7.12 21.79
N THR A 294 13.05 7.63 21.74
CA THR A 294 11.95 7.17 22.59
C THR A 294 11.23 5.96 22.00
N ASN A 295 11.54 5.54 20.77
CA ASN A 295 10.99 4.31 20.20
C ASN A 295 11.54 3.07 20.92
N ASP A 296 10.69 2.07 21.07
CA ASP A 296 11.02 0.80 21.72
C ASP A 296 11.13 -0.34 20.70
N ASP A 297 11.85 -1.39 21.09
CA ASP A 297 11.94 -2.62 20.32
C ASP A 297 10.61 -3.39 20.35
N LEU A 298 10.27 -3.99 19.21
CA LEU A 298 9.10 -4.83 19.04
C LEU A 298 9.02 -5.91 20.12
N ASN A 299 7.82 -6.15 20.62
CA ASN A 299 7.57 -7.22 21.57
C ASN A 299 6.19 -7.86 21.34
N ARG A 300 5.90 -8.93 22.09
CA ARG A 300 4.72 -9.80 21.87
C ARG A 300 3.40 -9.24 22.43
N THR A 301 3.38 -8.02 23.00
CA THR A 301 2.14 -7.41 23.51
C THR A 301 1.31 -6.77 22.41
N PHE A 302 1.95 -6.38 21.31
CA PHE A 302 1.33 -5.89 20.09
C PHE A 302 0.84 -7.07 19.27
N LYS A 303 -0.44 -7.09 18.93
CA LYS A 303 -1.11 -8.25 18.30
C LYS A 303 -2.23 -7.78 17.40
N ILE A 304 -2.67 -8.66 16.50
CA ILE A 304 -3.92 -8.47 15.75
C ILE A 304 -5.03 -9.24 16.46
N HIS A 305 -6.11 -8.57 16.86
CA HIS A 305 -7.26 -9.21 17.51
C HIS A 305 -8.59 -8.53 17.19
N SER A 306 -9.71 -9.09 17.67
CA SER A 306 -11.00 -8.40 17.59
C SER A 306 -11.05 -7.22 18.55
N GLY A 307 -11.55 -6.07 18.08
CA GLY A 307 -12.06 -5.02 18.98
C GLY A 307 -13.55 -5.23 19.32
N SER A 308 -14.20 -4.20 19.89
CA SER A 308 -15.64 -4.17 20.13
C SER A 308 -16.40 -3.35 19.07
N ARG A 309 -17.74 -3.49 19.04
CA ARG A 309 -18.59 -2.84 18.03
C ARG A 309 -18.55 -1.31 18.02
N THR A 310 -18.30 -0.68 19.15
CA THR A 310 -18.33 0.80 19.30
C THR A 310 -17.05 1.33 19.94
N ASN A 311 -16.05 0.47 20.07
CA ASN A 311 -14.79 0.75 20.72
C ASN A 311 -13.72 -0.14 20.10
N THR A 312 -12.60 0.45 19.70
CA THR A 312 -11.46 -0.32 19.17
C THR A 312 -10.88 -1.24 20.24
N ASP A 313 -10.99 -0.86 21.51
CA ASP A 313 -10.31 -1.51 22.64
C ASP A 313 -8.78 -1.60 22.47
N SER A 314 -8.21 -0.83 21.52
CA SER A 314 -6.79 -0.85 21.22
C SER A 314 -6.00 -0.06 22.26
N ALA A 315 -5.00 -0.72 22.85
CA ALA A 315 -3.92 -0.12 23.63
C ALA A 315 -2.61 -0.06 22.81
N GLY A 316 -2.72 0.00 21.49
CA GLY A 316 -1.60 -0.08 20.53
C GLY A 316 -1.61 -1.32 19.66
N CYS A 317 -2.62 -2.18 19.82
CA CYS A 317 -2.80 -3.37 19.02
C CYS A 317 -3.46 -3.02 17.68
N THR A 318 -3.35 -3.90 16.70
CA THR A 318 -4.21 -3.83 15.54
C THR A 318 -5.53 -4.53 15.88
N THR A 319 -6.64 -3.84 15.75
CA THR A 319 -7.97 -4.38 16.06
C THR A 319 -8.86 -4.38 14.85
N VAL A 320 -9.38 -5.55 14.49
CA VAL A 320 -10.37 -5.71 13.42
C VAL A 320 -11.76 -5.67 14.04
N HIS A 321 -12.70 -4.98 13.41
CA HIS A 321 -14.06 -4.87 13.90
C HIS A 321 -14.73 -6.26 14.01
N PRO A 322 -15.51 -6.54 15.07
CA PRO A 322 -16.04 -7.88 15.34
C PRO A 322 -16.98 -8.43 14.27
N ASN A 323 -17.60 -7.57 13.45
CA ASN A 323 -18.43 -8.03 12.32
C ASN A 323 -17.59 -8.68 11.21
N ASP A 324 -16.30 -8.35 11.15
CA ASP A 324 -15.36 -8.80 10.12
C ASP A 324 -14.39 -9.87 10.66
N TYR A 325 -14.28 -10.02 11.98
CA TYR A 325 -13.18 -10.78 12.59
C TYR A 325 -13.16 -12.27 12.24
N VAL A 326 -14.32 -12.93 12.19
CA VAL A 326 -14.41 -14.34 11.79
C VAL A 326 -13.99 -14.51 10.32
N ARG A 327 -14.32 -13.53 9.46
CA ARG A 327 -13.90 -13.54 8.05
C ARG A 327 -12.39 -13.33 7.93
N PHE A 328 -11.80 -12.49 8.78
CA PHE A 328 -10.36 -12.34 8.91
C PHE A 328 -9.66 -13.62 9.36
N GLU A 329 -10.14 -14.27 10.42
CA GLU A 329 -9.59 -15.56 10.88
C GLU A 329 -9.62 -16.62 9.76
N ASN A 330 -10.74 -16.70 9.02
CA ASN A 330 -10.87 -17.63 7.91
C ASN A 330 -9.91 -17.31 6.76
N SER A 331 -9.71 -16.02 6.43
CA SER A 331 -8.81 -15.63 5.32
C SER A 331 -7.35 -15.98 5.64
N ILE A 332 -6.93 -15.82 6.89
CA ILE A 332 -5.60 -16.23 7.37
C ILE A 332 -5.38 -17.74 7.22
N ARG A 333 -6.40 -18.55 7.52
CA ARG A 333 -6.32 -20.02 7.46
C ARG A 333 -6.60 -20.63 6.08
N THR A 334 -6.74 -19.81 5.03
CA THR A 334 -7.01 -20.28 3.65
C THR A 334 -5.92 -21.22 3.14
N ASN A 335 -4.66 -20.98 3.53
CA ASN A 335 -3.52 -21.84 3.20
C ASN A 335 -3.18 -22.73 4.42
N PRO A 336 -3.65 -24.00 4.48
CA PRO A 336 -3.54 -24.83 5.68
C PRO A 336 -2.10 -25.21 6.05
N GLY A 337 -1.15 -25.11 5.12
CA GLY A 337 0.27 -25.35 5.38
C GLY A 337 1.02 -24.14 5.94
N GLN A 338 0.42 -22.95 5.90
CA GLN A 338 1.04 -21.72 6.37
C GLN A 338 0.77 -21.53 7.87
N THR A 339 1.82 -21.48 8.67
CA THR A 339 1.73 -21.31 10.14
C THR A 339 2.23 -19.96 10.62
N THR A 340 2.78 -19.15 9.72
CA THR A 340 3.26 -17.79 9.98
C THR A 340 2.91 -16.89 8.80
N TRP A 341 2.63 -15.63 9.07
CA TRP A 341 2.24 -14.64 8.05
C TRP A 341 3.07 -13.38 8.23
N ASN A 342 3.62 -12.85 7.13
CA ASN A 342 4.20 -11.52 7.16
C ASN A 342 3.07 -10.48 7.16
N TYR A 343 3.07 -9.62 8.19
CA TYR A 343 2.21 -8.45 8.30
C TYR A 343 3.01 -7.20 7.95
N LEU A 344 2.79 -6.69 6.75
CA LEU A 344 3.28 -5.38 6.34
C LEU A 344 2.30 -4.32 6.86
N LEU A 345 2.79 -3.37 7.65
CA LEU A 345 2.05 -2.18 8.03
C LEU A 345 2.74 -0.94 7.47
N THR A 346 1.98 -0.11 6.75
CA THR A 346 2.43 1.20 6.24
C THR A 346 1.39 2.26 6.54
N GLU A 347 1.83 3.49 6.79
CA GLU A 347 0.96 4.65 6.71
C GLU A 347 0.45 4.88 5.28
N VAL A 348 -0.69 5.56 5.18
CA VAL A 348 -1.20 6.13 3.95
C VAL A 348 -1.05 7.65 3.93
N SER A 349 -0.89 8.21 2.75
CA SER A 349 -0.94 9.66 2.56
C SER A 349 -2.35 10.20 2.92
N PRO A 350 -2.45 11.36 3.61
CA PRO A 350 -3.71 11.96 4.05
C PRO A 350 -4.71 12.31 2.94
#